data_AF-K1RYE3-F1
#
_entry.id   AF-K1RYE3-F1
#
_cell.length_a   1.000
_cell.length_b   1.000
_cell.length_c   1.000
_cell.angle_alpha   90.00
_cell.angle_beta   90.00
_cell.angle_gamma   90.00
#
_symmetry.space_group_name_H-M   'P 1'
#
loop_
_entity.id
_entity.type
_entity.pdbx_description
1 polymer ?
#
loop_
_entity_poly.entity_id
_entity_poly.type
_entity_poly.pdbx_seq_one_letter_code
_entity_poly.pdbx_strand_id
1 'polypeptide(L)' 'MSAADKADNNTLSPIFLMQAGEILVKQGKYDDAVDAYNKIKDKYFQSYQAMDIDKYIEQAKLMKK' A
#
# COMPACT_ATOMS: atom_id res chain seq x y z
N MET A 1 -8.62 17.72 -17.55
CA MET A 1 -8.25 16.35 -17.16
C MET A 1 -7.58 15.71 -18.35
N SER A 2 -6.26 15.75 -18.39
CA SER A 2 -5.48 15.21 -19.51
C SER A 2 -5.34 13.70 -19.35
N ALA A 3 -5.25 12.95 -20.45
CA ALA A 3 -4.99 11.51 -20.39
C ALA A 3 -3.68 11.17 -19.64
N ALA A 4 -2.73 12.12 -19.57
CA ALA A 4 -1.51 12.04 -18.78
C ALA A 4 -1.77 12.00 -17.25
N ASP A 5 -2.76 12.75 -16.74
CA ASP A 5 -3.14 12.71 -15.32
C ASP A 5 -3.82 11.38 -14.93
N LYS A 6 -4.46 10.71 -15.92
CA LYS A 6 -5.01 9.35 -15.75
C LYS A 6 -3.96 8.26 -15.93
N ALA A 7 -2.82 8.60 -16.52
CA ALA A 7 -1.66 7.72 -16.67
C ALA A 7 -0.74 7.77 -15.43
N ASP A 8 -1.09 8.55 -14.41
CA ASP A 8 -0.45 8.54 -13.10
C ASP A 8 -0.84 7.26 -12.34
N ASN A 9 -0.43 6.12 -12.91
CA ASN A 9 -0.35 4.76 -12.38
C ASN A 9 -1.43 4.27 -11.39
N ASN A 10 -2.63 4.85 -11.34
CA ASN A 10 -3.66 4.48 -10.35
C ASN A 10 -4.05 2.99 -10.38
N THR A 11 -3.79 2.31 -11.50
CA THR A 11 -3.97 0.85 -11.64
C THR A 11 -2.76 0.03 -11.15
N LEU A 12 -1.53 0.52 -11.35
CA LEU A 12 -0.29 -0.23 -11.07
C LEU A 12 0.37 0.17 -9.73
N SER A 13 0.29 1.44 -9.35
CA SER A 13 0.78 1.98 -8.09
C SER A 13 0.28 1.20 -6.86
N PRO A 14 -1.02 0.92 -6.67
CA PRO A 14 -1.47 0.15 -5.51
C PRO A 14 -0.93 -1.29 -5.52
N ILE A 15 -0.71 -1.89 -6.69
CA ILE A 15 -0.10 -3.23 -6.82
C ILE A 15 1.36 -3.19 -6.32
N PHE A 16 2.17 -2.24 -6.81
CA PHE A 16 3.56 -2.14 -6.41
C PHE A 16 3.73 -1.71 -4.96
N LEU A 17 2.88 -0.83 -4.44
CA LEU A 17 2.88 -0.46 -3.03
C LEU A 17 2.55 -1.67 -2.14
N MET A 18 1.61 -2.53 -2.56
CA MET A 18 1.26 -3.73 -1.80
C MET A 18 2.47 -4.68 -1.73
N GLN A 19 3.10 -4.95 -2.87
CA GLN A 19 4.32 -5.76 -2.95
C GLN A 19 5.48 -5.18 -2.13
N ALA A 20 5.66 -3.85 -2.20
CA ALA A 20 6.68 -3.16 -1.41
C ALA A 20 6.41 -3.35 0.10
N GLY A 21 5.18 -3.16 0.56
CA GLY A 21 4.79 -3.42 1.95
C GLY A 21 5.10 -4.85 2.39
N GLU A 22 4.75 -5.86 1.58
CA GLU A 22 5.05 -7.27 1.88
C GLU A 22 6.56 -7.55 1.98
N ILE A 23 7.37 -6.96 1.10
CA ILE A 23 8.83 -7.08 1.13
C ILE A 23 9.39 -6.40 2.38
N LEU A 24 8.88 -5.23 2.75
CA LEU A 24 9.32 -4.48 3.93
C LEU A 24 8.99 -5.24 5.21
N VAL A 25 7.80 -5.86 5.30
CA VAL A 25 7.45 -6.78 6.40
C VAL A 25 8.47 -7.93 6.50
N LYS A 26 8.81 -8.57 5.38
CA LYS A 26 9.83 -9.64 5.35
C LYS A 26 11.23 -9.18 5.75
N GLN A 27 11.55 -7.90 5.55
CA GLN A 27 12.81 -7.28 5.98
C GLN A 27 12.78 -6.80 7.45
N GLY A 28 11.66 -6.94 8.16
CA GLY A 28 11.47 -6.41 9.50
C GLY A 28 11.30 -4.89 9.55
N LYS A 29 11.14 -4.23 8.40
CA LYS A 29 10.93 -2.78 8.27
C LYS A 29 9.45 -2.44 8.38
N TYR A 30 8.88 -2.70 9.55
CA TYR A 30 7.43 -2.64 9.73
C TYR A 30 6.86 -1.22 9.62
N ASP A 31 7.59 -0.19 10.05
CA ASP A 31 7.17 1.21 9.91
C ASP A 31 7.06 1.60 8.42
N ASP A 32 8.07 1.27 7.61
CA ASP A 32 8.05 1.53 6.17
C ASP A 32 6.91 0.74 5.48
N ALA A 33 6.63 -0.47 5.94
CA ALA A 33 5.53 -1.27 5.42
C ALA A 33 4.17 -0.62 5.71
N VAL A 34 3.96 -0.15 6.94
CA VAL A 34 2.75 0.58 7.34
C VAL A 34 2.57 1.83 6.49
N ASP A 35 3.64 2.59 6.22
CA ASP A 35 3.58 3.78 5.36
C ASP A 35 3.22 3.44 3.91
N ALA A 36 3.75 2.33 3.36
CA ALA A 36 3.38 1.87 2.03
C ALA A 36 1.89 1.51 1.95
N TYR A 37 1.37 0.81 2.97
CA TYR A 37 -0.04 0.44 3.03
C TYR A 37 -0.97 1.64 3.27
N ASN A 38 -0.59 2.60 4.11
CA ASN A 38 -1.35 3.85 4.30
C ASN A 38 -1.46 4.64 2.99
N LYS A 39 -0.41 4.66 2.14
CA LYS A 39 -0.51 5.28 0.81
C LYS A 39 -1.57 4.62 -0.06
N ILE A 40 -1.75 3.29 0.02
CA ILE A 40 -2.83 2.56 -0.68
C ILE A 40 -4.18 3.00 -0.14
N LYS A 41 -4.33 3.04 1.19
CA LYS A 41 -5.55 3.45 1.86
C LYS A 41 -5.97 4.88 1.51
N ASP A 42 -5.04 5.83 1.51
CA ASP A 42 -5.34 7.25 1.39
C ASP A 42 -5.46 7.70 -0.08
N LYS A 43 -4.54 7.25 -0.94
CA LYS A 43 -4.47 7.71 -2.35
C LYS A 43 -5.18 6.79 -3.33
N TYR A 44 -5.28 5.51 -3.02
CA TYR A 44 -5.79 4.48 -3.92
C TYR A 44 -7.02 3.77 -3.32
N PHE A 45 -7.85 4.48 -2.56
CA PHE A 45 -9.03 3.93 -1.87
C PHE A 45 -10.05 3.25 -2.79
N GLN A 46 -10.06 3.60 -4.09
CA GLN A 46 -10.92 2.95 -5.10
C GLN A 46 -10.29 1.70 -5.72
N SER A 47 -9.05 1.36 -5.39
CA SER A 47 -8.36 0.17 -5.89
C SER A 47 -8.83 -1.08 -5.15
N TYR A 48 -8.68 -2.24 -5.82
CA TYR A 48 -8.95 -3.53 -5.19
C TYR A 48 -8.04 -3.78 -3.96
N GLN A 49 -6.79 -3.31 -4.00
CA GLN A 49 -5.83 -3.48 -2.90
C GLN A 49 -6.26 -2.73 -1.64
N ALA A 50 -6.99 -1.62 -1.78
CA ALA A 50 -7.50 -0.86 -0.64
C ALA A 50 -8.61 -1.58 0.14
N MET A 51 -9.31 -2.56 -0.46
CA MET A 51 -10.42 -3.26 0.20
C MET A 51 -9.96 -3.98 1.48
N ASP A 52 -8.81 -4.64 1.43
CA ASP A 52 -8.27 -5.42 2.55
C ASP A 52 -7.09 -4.73 3.23
N ILE A 53 -6.75 -3.48 2.86
CA ILE A 53 -5.49 -2.86 3.27
C ILE A 53 -5.35 -2.67 4.78
N ASP A 54 -6.47 -2.42 5.48
CA ASP A 54 -6.48 -2.28 6.93
C ASP A 54 -6.00 -3.55 7.64
N LYS A 55 -6.30 -4.73 7.10
CA LYS A 55 -5.77 -6.00 7.62
C LYS A 55 -4.25 -6.03 7.56
N TYR A 56 -3.65 -5.60 6.45
CA TYR A 56 -2.20 -5.59 6.27
C TYR A 56 -1.52 -4.54 7.18
N ILE A 57 -2.14 -3.37 7.34
CA ILE A 57 -1.66 -2.31 8.26
C ILE A 57 -1.63 -2.86 9.70
N GLU A 58 -2.72 -3.47 10.15
CA GLU A 58 -2.79 -3.99 11.52
C GLU A 58 -1.85 -5.18 11.73
N GLN A 59 -1.68 -6.06 10.75
CA GLN A 59 -0.67 -7.14 10.83
C GLN A 59 0.75 -6.60 10.96
N ALA A 60 1.14 -5.61 10.14
CA ALA A 60 2.47 -5.02 10.21
C ALA A 60 2.71 -4.31 11.56
N LYS A 61 1.71 -3.60 12.09
CA LYS A 61 1.77 -3.00 13.43
C LYS A 61 1.93 -4.04 14.54
N LEU A 62 1.27 -5.19 14.42
CA LEU A 62 1.39 -6.29 15.40
C LEU A 62 2.77 -6.95 15.35
N MET A 63 3.38 -7.07 14.18
CA MET A 63 4.73 -7.64 14.02
C MET A 63 5.85 -6.73 14.55
N LYS A 64 5.56 -5.44 14.77
CA LYS A 64 6.50 -4.49 15.41
C LYS A 64 6.68 -4.75 16.92
N LYS A 65 5.74 -5.45 17.58
CA LYS A 65 5.82 -5.76 19.01
C LYS A 65 6.95 -6.73 19.32
#